data_AF-A0AAW0RHF4-F1
#
_entry.id   AF-A0AAW0RHF4-F1
#
_cell.length_a   1.000
_cell.length_b   1.000
_cell.length_c   1.000
_cell.angle_alpha   90.00
_cell.angle_beta   90.00
_cell.angle_gamma   90.00
#
_symmetry.space_group_name_H-M   'P 1'
#
loop_
_entity.id
_entity.type
_entity.pdbx_description
1 polymer ?
#
loop_
_entity_poly.entity_id
_entity_poly.type
_entity_poly.pdbx_seq_one_letter_code
_entity_poly.pdbx_strand_id
1 'polypeptide(L)'
;MASLAAAMRRSSRILGRSCVKPHLGLRFAPPAAQRALHSSNNNNNDGNQSLTVTNLLAPELSHSQKPDHVAAVAQRLEQDGILKITLGFPDDESRYLERLIRSLHARHNHRLPISHSATRGWFWDVRPSADKFEFQTANHQARSETMDEFPWHTDCSYEYPPPRFFALQVLQPDRYGGGTLSVMSAARLSERLDAATLATLMRPAFRIAIPREFVKDPTARAWIRGSLVVADAQGKPGLIRFREDIVTPLGPAAAAALERLKTALRELAAQPQSTLHLSAKDLPARSVILIDNRRWLHARNEVTDPDRHLRRVRWDAAPFPGLEEGDTEEEETLAA
;
A
#
# COMPACT_ATOMS: atom_id res chain seq x y z
N MET A 1 11.65 53.87 -21.25
CA MET A 1 10.88 54.66 -20.25
C MET A 1 10.82 53.83 -18.96
N ALA A 2 11.92 53.61 -18.23
CA ALA A 2 12.56 54.51 -17.26
C ALA A 2 11.58 55.10 -16.22
N SER A 3 11.51 54.46 -15.03
CA SER A 3 11.82 55.03 -13.68
C SER A 3 10.54 55.53 -12.97
N LEU A 4 10.26 55.28 -11.69
CA LEU A 4 10.99 55.50 -10.42
C LEU A 4 10.52 54.45 -9.37
N ALA A 5 11.32 53.75 -8.54
CA ALA A 5 12.29 54.16 -7.49
C ALA A 5 11.66 55.03 -6.36
N ALA A 6 11.88 54.88 -5.04
CA ALA A 6 12.62 53.96 -4.18
C ALA A 6 12.38 54.34 -2.68
N ALA A 7 12.91 53.50 -1.76
CA ALA A 7 13.33 53.77 -0.36
C ALA A 7 12.25 53.93 0.74
N MET A 8 12.40 53.43 1.99
CA MET A 8 13.58 53.25 2.86
C MET A 8 13.50 51.91 3.64
N ARG A 9 14.51 51.03 3.67
CA ARG A 9 15.72 50.93 4.53
C ARG A 9 15.53 50.97 6.07
N ARG A 10 15.73 49.77 6.65
CA ARG A 10 16.59 49.37 7.82
C ARG A 10 16.29 49.94 9.22
N SER A 11 16.12 49.01 10.18
CA SER A 11 16.98 48.97 11.38
C SER A 11 17.02 47.57 12.02
N SER A 12 18.09 47.31 12.75
CA SER A 12 18.66 46.00 13.09
C SER A 12 18.39 45.57 14.54
N ARG A 13 18.36 44.23 14.74
CA ARG A 13 18.75 43.40 15.91
C ARG A 13 18.85 44.07 17.29
N ILE A 14 18.16 43.50 18.29
CA ILE A 14 18.70 43.22 19.65
C ILE A 14 18.12 41.90 20.19
N LEU A 15 18.99 41.17 20.89
CA LEU A 15 18.80 39.92 21.63
C LEU A 15 17.70 39.97 22.70
N GLY A 16 17.00 38.84 22.89
CA GLY A 16 16.15 38.59 24.05
C GLY A 16 16.10 37.09 24.36
N ARG A 17 16.96 36.64 25.27
CA ARG A 17 16.87 35.33 25.92
C ARG A 17 15.53 35.22 26.64
N SER A 18 14.78 34.12 26.45
CA SER A 18 13.71 33.76 27.37
C SER A 18 13.69 32.26 27.64
N CYS A 19 14.08 31.96 28.88
CA CYS A 19 13.79 30.85 29.77
C CYS A 19 12.99 29.66 29.20
N VAL A 20 13.68 28.53 29.04
CA VAL A 20 13.09 27.19 29.07
C VAL A 20 12.66 26.89 30.51
N LYS A 21 11.37 26.62 30.74
CA LYS A 21 10.87 25.98 31.96
C LYS A 21 10.47 24.54 31.64
N PRO A 22 10.95 23.53 32.38
CA PRO A 22 10.50 22.15 32.23
C PRO A 22 9.13 22.00 32.91
N HIS A 23 8.08 21.74 32.14
CA HIS A 23 6.80 21.34 32.72
C HIS A 23 6.79 19.83 32.95
N LEU A 24 6.43 19.50 34.19
CA LEU A 24 6.29 18.17 34.76
C LEU A 24 5.53 17.19 33.87
N GLY A 25 5.98 15.94 33.91
CA GLY A 25 5.33 14.81 33.25
C GLY A 25 3.90 14.60 33.72
N LEU A 26 2.97 14.72 32.78
CA LEU A 26 1.63 14.15 32.90
C LEU A 26 1.70 12.73 32.36
N ARG A 27 1.54 11.75 33.27
CA ARG A 27 1.30 10.36 32.93
C ARG A 27 -0.05 10.27 32.24
N PHE A 28 -0.06 10.04 30.94
CA PHE A 28 -1.26 9.70 30.19
C PHE A 28 -1.74 8.31 30.64
N ALA A 29 -3.00 8.24 31.05
CA ALA A 29 -3.70 6.97 31.24
C ALA A 29 -3.82 6.24 29.88
N PRO A 30 -3.72 4.90 29.83
CA PRO A 30 -3.84 4.18 28.58
C PRO A 30 -5.28 4.28 28.03
N PRO A 31 -5.47 4.46 26.72
CA PRO A 31 -6.79 4.40 26.13
C PRO A 31 -7.35 2.97 26.17
N ALA A 32 -8.68 2.89 26.17
CA ALA A 32 -9.50 1.70 26.34
C ALA A 32 -9.12 0.50 25.43
N ALA A 33 -9.42 -0.69 25.94
CA ALA A 33 -9.04 -2.03 25.47
C ALA A 33 -8.89 -2.19 23.94
N GLN A 34 -7.65 -2.49 23.53
CA GLN A 34 -7.28 -2.98 22.22
C GLN A 34 -7.66 -4.47 22.12
N ARG A 35 -8.33 -4.89 21.05
CA ARG A 35 -8.57 -6.32 20.76
C ARG A 35 -7.81 -6.69 19.50
N ALA A 36 -6.84 -7.60 19.64
CA ALA A 36 -6.25 -8.29 18.50
C ALA A 36 -7.30 -9.21 17.85
N LEU A 37 -7.35 -9.23 16.52
CA LEU A 37 -8.14 -10.22 15.80
C LEU A 37 -7.33 -11.51 15.70
N HIS A 38 -7.82 -12.58 16.34
CA HIS A 38 -7.25 -13.90 16.25
C HIS A 38 -7.86 -14.65 15.07
N SER A 39 -7.03 -15.21 14.20
CA SER A 39 -7.44 -16.34 13.37
C SER A 39 -7.52 -17.57 14.28
N SER A 40 -8.70 -18.20 14.38
CA SER A 40 -8.89 -19.37 15.23
C SER A 40 -8.15 -20.58 14.64
N ASN A 41 -7.12 -21.07 15.34
CA ASN A 41 -6.80 -22.49 15.42
C ASN A 41 -5.93 -22.82 16.65
N ASN A 42 -6.21 -23.98 17.24
CA ASN A 42 -5.74 -24.47 18.53
C ASN A 42 -4.21 -24.71 18.64
N ASN A 43 -3.71 -24.48 19.87
CA ASN A 43 -2.50 -24.99 20.54
C ASN A 43 -1.33 -25.55 19.69
N ASN A 44 -0.16 -24.89 19.75
CA ASN A 44 1.01 -25.44 20.45
C ASN A 44 2.15 -24.42 20.58
N ASN A 45 2.91 -24.64 21.65
CA ASN A 45 4.03 -23.86 22.15
C ASN A 45 5.26 -24.01 21.24
N ASP A 46 5.52 -23.02 20.40
CA ASP A 46 6.81 -22.69 19.80
C ASP A 46 6.78 -21.19 19.48
N GLY A 47 7.94 -20.52 19.38
CA GLY A 47 8.13 -19.06 19.23
C GLY A 47 7.54 -18.42 17.96
N ASN A 48 6.27 -18.68 17.69
CA ASN A 48 5.56 -18.51 16.46
C ASN A 48 4.47 -17.47 16.69
N GLN A 49 4.85 -16.20 16.58
CA GLN A 49 3.92 -15.10 16.74
C GLN A 49 2.83 -15.21 15.68
N SER A 50 1.62 -15.56 16.12
CA SER A 50 0.41 -15.48 15.33
C SER A 50 0.34 -14.09 14.71
N LEU A 51 0.34 -14.02 13.38
CA LEU A 51 0.09 -12.77 12.68
C LEU A 51 -1.30 -12.30 13.10
N THR A 52 -1.37 -11.15 13.76
CA THR A 52 -2.64 -10.51 14.14
C THR A 52 -2.66 -9.11 13.55
N VAL A 53 -3.83 -8.68 13.08
CA VAL A 53 -4.01 -7.33 12.56
C VAL A 53 -4.51 -6.44 13.69
N THR A 54 -3.74 -5.40 14.03
CA THR A 54 -4.18 -4.37 14.98
C THR A 54 -5.51 -3.77 14.50
N ASN A 55 -6.50 -3.67 15.39
CA ASN A 55 -7.79 -3.04 15.09
C ASN A 55 -7.96 -1.77 15.93
N LEU A 56 -8.11 -0.62 15.27
CA LEU A 56 -8.51 0.63 15.90
C LEU A 56 -10.01 0.88 15.69
N LEU A 57 -10.64 1.54 16.66
CA LEU A 57 -12.04 1.93 16.56
C LEU A 57 -12.14 3.41 16.16
N ALA A 58 -13.06 3.72 15.26
CA ALA A 58 -13.47 5.08 14.97
C ALA A 58 -14.98 5.20 15.22
N PRO A 59 -15.42 5.49 16.46
CA PRO A 59 -16.84 5.60 16.81
C PRO A 59 -17.60 6.68 16.04
N GLU A 60 -16.90 7.74 15.61
CA GLU A 60 -17.49 8.90 14.93
C GLU A 60 -16.57 9.40 13.82
N LEU A 61 -17.16 10.05 12.80
CA LEU A 61 -16.43 10.66 11.68
C LEU A 61 -15.32 11.62 12.13
N SER A 62 -15.51 12.32 13.26
CA SER A 62 -14.55 13.27 13.85
C SER A 62 -13.19 12.63 14.16
N HIS A 63 -13.12 11.30 14.39
CA HIS A 63 -11.88 10.59 14.70
C HIS A 63 -10.84 10.67 13.59
N SER A 64 -11.28 10.80 12.33
CA SER A 64 -10.40 11.01 11.18
C SER A 64 -9.49 12.24 11.29
N GLN A 65 -9.78 13.16 12.21
CA GLN A 65 -9.05 14.41 12.42
C GLN A 65 -8.54 14.60 13.87
N LYS A 66 -8.90 13.69 14.79
CA LYS A 66 -8.44 13.73 16.18
C LYS A 66 -6.93 13.42 16.23
N PRO A 67 -6.09 14.29 16.82
CA PRO A 67 -4.63 14.11 16.83
C PRO A 67 -4.17 12.72 17.28
N ASP A 68 -4.66 12.23 18.41
CA ASP A 68 -4.22 10.96 18.99
C ASP A 68 -4.61 9.76 18.12
N HIS A 69 -5.79 9.82 17.50
CA HIS A 69 -6.26 8.77 16.60
C HIS A 69 -5.43 8.72 15.31
N VAL A 70 -5.19 9.88 14.70
CA VAL A 70 -4.37 10.00 13.49
C VAL A 70 -2.93 9.56 13.77
N ALA A 71 -2.37 9.94 14.91
CA ALA A 71 -1.05 9.51 15.35
C ALA A 71 -0.97 7.99 15.57
N ALA A 72 -1.99 7.39 16.18
CA ALA A 72 -2.07 5.95 16.35
C ALA A 72 -2.14 5.22 14.99
N VAL A 73 -2.92 5.73 14.03
CA VAL A 73 -2.97 5.19 12.66
C VAL A 73 -1.60 5.25 12.00
N ALA A 74 -0.95 6.43 12.01
CA ALA A 74 0.38 6.60 11.42
C ALA A 74 1.40 5.65 12.05
N GLN A 75 1.42 5.59 13.38
CA GLN A 75 2.33 4.70 14.13
C GLN A 75 2.14 3.24 13.74
N ARG A 76 0.90 2.75 13.62
CA ARG A 76 0.63 1.35 13.25
C ARG A 76 0.99 1.04 11.80
N LEU A 77 0.79 1.99 10.89
CA LEU A 77 1.27 1.83 9.51
C LEU A 77 2.80 1.75 9.42
N GLU A 78 3.51 2.57 10.20
CA GLU A 78 4.97 2.52 10.23
C GLU A 78 5.51 1.25 10.91
N GLN A 79 4.93 0.86 12.05
CA GLN A 79 5.39 -0.31 12.81
C GLN A 79 5.00 -1.63 12.13
N ASP A 80 3.71 -1.82 11.85
CA ASP A 80 3.16 -3.11 11.45
C ASP A 80 3.02 -3.20 9.92
N GLY A 81 2.86 -2.06 9.23
CA GLY A 81 2.59 -2.02 7.80
C GLY A 81 1.19 -2.50 7.43
N ILE A 82 0.34 -2.84 8.40
CA ILE A 82 -1.04 -3.25 8.18
C ILE A 82 -1.91 -2.86 9.38
N LEU A 83 -3.10 -2.34 9.13
CA LEU A 83 -4.00 -1.88 10.17
C LEU A 83 -5.47 -2.01 9.73
N LYS A 84 -6.30 -2.58 10.62
CA LYS A 84 -7.76 -2.51 10.49
C LYS A 84 -8.30 -1.33 11.30
N ILE A 85 -9.29 -0.65 10.76
CA ILE A 85 -10.12 0.33 11.47
C ILE A 85 -11.58 -0.11 11.36
N THR A 86 -12.29 -0.13 12.48
CA THR A 86 -13.74 -0.40 12.51
C THR A 86 -14.50 0.90 12.72
N LEU A 87 -15.41 1.24 11.80
CA LEU A 87 -16.22 2.46 11.88
C LEU A 87 -17.51 2.20 12.68
N GLY A 88 -17.78 3.07 13.65
CA GLY A 88 -19.01 3.05 14.45
C GLY A 88 -20.22 3.69 13.77
N PHE A 89 -20.07 4.16 12.53
CA PHE A 89 -21.05 4.94 11.78
C PHE A 89 -21.08 4.50 10.31
N PRO A 90 -22.19 4.70 9.58
CA PRO A 90 -22.23 4.50 8.14
C PRO A 90 -21.38 5.58 7.42
N ASP A 91 -20.66 5.18 6.38
CA ASP A 91 -19.78 6.09 5.63
C ASP A 91 -19.66 5.67 4.16
N ASP A 92 -20.80 5.57 3.47
CA ASP A 92 -20.85 5.05 2.11
C ASP A 92 -20.16 5.95 1.08
N GLU A 93 -19.83 7.18 1.47
CA GLU A 93 -19.09 8.16 0.68
C GLU A 93 -17.58 8.20 1.02
N SER A 94 -17.11 7.36 1.95
CA SER A 94 -15.70 7.32 2.39
C SER A 94 -15.16 8.64 2.95
N ARG A 95 -16.01 9.46 3.59
CA ARG A 95 -15.62 10.75 4.18
C ARG A 95 -14.60 10.58 5.29
N TYR A 96 -14.69 9.49 6.06
CA TYR A 96 -13.72 9.19 7.10
C TYR A 96 -12.33 8.96 6.50
N LEU A 97 -12.25 8.13 5.48
CA LEU A 97 -10.99 7.75 4.86
C LEU A 97 -10.35 8.94 4.14
N GLU A 98 -11.15 9.78 3.46
CA GLU A 98 -10.67 11.01 2.84
C GLU A 98 -10.06 11.97 3.89
N ARG A 99 -10.78 12.24 4.98
CA ARG A 99 -10.32 13.13 6.05
C ARG A 99 -9.12 12.58 6.80
N LEU A 100 -9.05 11.26 6.98
CA LEU A 100 -7.92 10.58 7.61
C LEU A 100 -6.66 10.77 6.77
N ILE A 101 -6.72 10.54 5.45
CA ILE A 101 -5.56 10.72 4.57
C ILE A 101 -5.11 12.18 4.54
N ARG A 102 -6.04 13.15 4.48
CA ARG A 102 -5.69 14.57 4.59
C ARG A 102 -5.01 14.90 5.93
N SER A 103 -5.44 14.28 7.02
CA SER A 103 -4.83 14.48 8.34
C SER A 103 -3.45 13.84 8.46
N LEU A 104 -3.27 12.64 7.88
CA LEU A 104 -1.95 11.99 7.76
C LEU A 104 -0.99 12.83 6.93
N HIS A 105 -1.46 13.42 5.82
CA HIS A 105 -0.67 14.36 5.04
C HIS A 105 -0.24 15.58 5.85
N ALA A 106 -1.20 16.23 6.52
CA ALA A 106 -0.95 17.46 7.26
C ALA A 106 -0.04 17.28 8.49
N ARG A 107 0.05 16.07 9.07
CA ARG A 107 0.66 15.84 10.39
C ARG A 107 1.77 14.79 10.42
N HIS A 108 1.81 13.89 9.44
CA HIS A 108 2.72 12.75 9.40
C HIS A 108 3.46 12.64 8.07
N ASN A 109 3.46 13.71 7.26
CA ASN A 109 4.26 13.84 6.02
C ASN A 109 3.95 12.78 4.95
N HIS A 110 2.76 12.18 4.99
CA HIS A 110 2.28 11.36 3.87
C HIS A 110 2.00 12.26 2.66
N ARG A 111 2.21 11.77 1.44
CA ARG A 111 1.74 12.46 0.22
C ARG A 111 0.26 12.16 -0.03
N LEU A 112 -0.41 13.07 -0.71
CA LEU A 112 -1.84 12.94 -1.07
C LEU A 112 -2.07 11.77 -2.04
N PRO A 113 -3.32 11.30 -2.18
CA PRO A 113 -3.67 10.20 -3.07
C PRO A 113 -3.28 10.43 -4.53
N ILE A 114 -2.97 9.33 -5.21
CA ILE A 114 -2.85 9.30 -6.67
C ILE A 114 -4.23 9.02 -7.28
N SER A 115 -4.56 9.74 -8.35
CA SER A 115 -5.82 9.49 -9.06
C SER A 115 -5.79 8.14 -9.75
N HIS A 116 -6.87 7.35 -9.59
CA HIS A 116 -6.95 6.00 -10.15
C HIS A 116 -7.18 5.98 -11.67
N SER A 117 -7.87 6.99 -12.19
CA SER A 117 -7.99 7.32 -13.61
C SER A 117 -8.32 8.82 -13.73
N ALA A 118 -8.21 9.38 -14.93
CA ALA A 118 -8.48 10.80 -15.16
C ALA A 118 -9.92 11.24 -14.76
N THR A 119 -10.85 10.30 -14.55
CA THR A 119 -12.28 10.57 -14.41
C THR A 119 -12.86 10.36 -13.00
N ARG A 120 -12.22 9.61 -12.10
CA ARG A 120 -12.83 9.18 -10.81
C ARG A 120 -12.15 9.69 -9.53
N GLY A 121 -11.23 10.65 -9.64
CA GLY A 121 -10.61 11.27 -8.46
C GLY A 121 -9.77 10.27 -7.65
N TRP A 122 -9.90 10.30 -6.32
CA TRP A 122 -9.08 9.51 -5.38
C TRP A 122 -9.61 8.11 -5.08
N PHE A 123 -10.90 7.87 -5.30
CA PHE A 123 -11.55 6.64 -4.88
C PHE A 123 -11.93 5.78 -6.07
N TRP A 124 -11.78 4.47 -5.90
CA TRP A 124 -12.06 3.47 -6.91
C TRP A 124 -13.00 2.42 -6.35
N ASP A 125 -14.09 2.13 -7.04
CA ASP A 125 -14.97 1.04 -6.63
C ASP A 125 -14.31 -0.31 -6.97
N VAL A 126 -14.32 -1.25 -6.04
CA VAL A 126 -13.83 -2.61 -6.24
C VAL A 126 -15.05 -3.51 -6.08
N ARG A 127 -15.78 -3.65 -7.18
CA ARG A 127 -17.01 -4.45 -7.28
C ARG A 127 -17.02 -5.22 -8.60
N PRO A 128 -17.59 -6.44 -8.63
CA PRO A 128 -17.88 -7.11 -9.88
C PRO A 128 -18.76 -6.21 -10.78
N SER A 129 -18.35 -6.02 -12.03
CA SER A 129 -19.19 -5.37 -13.04
C SER A 129 -19.59 -6.41 -14.08
N ALA A 130 -20.90 -6.64 -14.23
CA ALA A 130 -21.44 -7.53 -15.26
C ALA A 130 -21.42 -6.87 -16.65
N ASP A 131 -21.51 -5.54 -16.70
CA ASP A 131 -21.66 -4.79 -17.95
C ASP A 131 -20.36 -4.14 -18.40
N LYS A 132 -20.00 -4.38 -19.67
CA LYS A 132 -18.80 -3.81 -20.31
C LYS A 132 -18.81 -2.29 -20.44
N PHE A 133 -19.97 -1.66 -20.18
CA PHE A 133 -20.15 -0.21 -20.22
C PHE A 133 -19.97 0.46 -18.85
N GLU A 134 -19.82 -0.32 -17.77
CA GLU A 134 -19.61 0.21 -16.41
C GLU A 134 -18.15 0.27 -15.97
N PHE A 135 -17.21 -0.09 -16.86
CA PHE A 135 -15.79 -0.08 -16.53
C PHE A 135 -15.32 1.30 -16.08
N GLN A 136 -14.48 1.31 -15.06
CA GLN A 136 -13.96 2.56 -14.51
C GLN A 136 -12.68 3.01 -15.22
N THR A 137 -12.11 2.13 -16.05
CA THR A 137 -11.06 2.48 -17.02
C THR A 137 -11.67 2.71 -18.40
N ALA A 138 -10.93 3.37 -19.29
CA ALA A 138 -11.46 3.88 -20.56
C ALA A 138 -12.11 2.80 -21.44
N ASN A 139 -11.61 1.56 -21.48
CA ASN A 139 -12.10 0.50 -22.38
C ASN A 139 -11.83 -0.95 -21.90
N HIS A 140 -11.34 -1.15 -20.69
CA HIS A 140 -10.92 -2.47 -20.21
C HIS A 140 -11.38 -2.71 -18.76
N GLN A 141 -11.81 -3.93 -18.46
CA GLN A 141 -12.14 -4.29 -17.09
C GLN A 141 -10.85 -4.43 -16.28
N ALA A 142 -10.74 -3.71 -15.16
CA ALA A 142 -9.63 -3.96 -14.25
C ALA A 142 -9.84 -5.32 -13.56
N ARG A 143 -8.76 -6.08 -13.28
CA ARG A 143 -8.84 -7.35 -12.52
C ARG A 143 -9.65 -7.23 -11.22
N SER A 144 -9.56 -6.08 -10.54
CA SER A 144 -10.31 -5.80 -9.32
C SER A 144 -11.83 -5.72 -9.51
N GLU A 145 -12.30 -5.60 -10.74
CA GLU A 145 -13.72 -5.52 -11.14
C GLU A 145 -14.26 -6.87 -11.65
N THR A 146 -13.43 -7.93 -11.66
CA THR A 146 -13.87 -9.28 -12.04
C THR A 146 -14.18 -10.13 -10.80
N MET A 147 -14.87 -11.25 -11.03
CA MET A 147 -15.15 -12.25 -10.00
C MET A 147 -14.02 -13.29 -9.82
N ASP A 148 -13.05 -13.31 -10.72
CA ASP A 148 -11.95 -14.29 -10.70
C ASP A 148 -11.05 -14.12 -9.48
N GLU A 149 -10.17 -15.09 -9.21
CA GLU A 149 -9.09 -14.85 -8.27
C GLU A 149 -8.19 -13.68 -8.72
N PHE A 150 -7.61 -12.98 -7.74
CA PHE A 150 -6.55 -12.02 -7.97
C PHE A 150 -5.27 -12.54 -7.28
N PRO A 151 -4.31 -13.08 -8.06
CA PRO A 151 -3.07 -13.65 -7.51
C PRO A 151 -2.23 -12.64 -6.72
N TRP A 152 -1.23 -13.16 -6.01
CA TRP A 152 -0.30 -12.38 -5.20
C TRP A 152 0.35 -11.22 -5.96
N HIS A 153 0.17 -10.01 -5.44
CA HIS A 153 0.74 -8.81 -6.03
C HIS A 153 0.91 -7.67 -5.00
N THR A 154 1.61 -6.63 -5.43
CA THR A 154 1.57 -5.29 -4.86
C THR A 154 0.81 -4.37 -5.81
N ASP A 155 0.00 -3.47 -5.27
CA ASP A 155 -0.85 -2.57 -6.02
C ASP A 155 -0.01 -1.58 -6.85
N CYS A 156 -0.42 -1.29 -8.09
CA CYS A 156 0.33 -0.37 -8.98
C CYS A 156 1.83 -0.66 -9.10
N SER A 157 2.23 -1.94 -9.13
CA SER A 157 3.64 -2.33 -9.28
C SER A 157 4.30 -1.82 -10.56
N TYR A 158 3.55 -1.28 -11.52
CA TYR A 158 4.00 -0.65 -12.76
C TYR A 158 4.13 0.88 -12.69
N GLU A 159 3.59 1.55 -11.67
CA GLU A 159 3.70 3.00 -11.52
C GLU A 159 5.10 3.38 -11.02
N TYR A 160 5.55 4.58 -11.38
CA TYR A 160 6.75 5.18 -10.81
C TYR A 160 6.49 6.67 -10.51
N PRO A 161 6.60 7.11 -9.24
CA PRO A 161 6.75 6.27 -8.05
C PRO A 161 5.49 5.42 -7.75
N PRO A 162 5.63 4.18 -7.23
CA PRO A 162 4.48 3.40 -6.80
C PRO A 162 3.88 3.94 -5.48
N PRO A 163 2.56 3.76 -5.25
CA PRO A 163 1.93 4.12 -3.98
C PRO A 163 2.52 3.27 -2.85
N ARG A 164 2.91 3.93 -1.75
CA ARG A 164 3.36 3.23 -0.55
C ARG A 164 2.21 2.57 0.18
N PHE A 165 1.06 3.22 0.27
CA PHE A 165 -0.08 2.69 1.00
C PHE A 165 -1.32 2.55 0.10
N PHE A 166 -2.14 1.55 0.40
CA PHE A 166 -3.51 1.50 -0.08
C PHE A 166 -4.46 1.16 1.06
N ALA A 167 -5.73 1.49 0.87
CA ALA A 167 -6.80 1.12 1.78
C ALA A 167 -7.98 0.54 1.02
N LEU A 168 -8.67 -0.40 1.67
CA LEU A 168 -9.95 -0.94 1.21
C LEU A 168 -10.98 -0.71 2.31
N GLN A 169 -12.01 0.09 2.01
CA GLN A 169 -13.21 0.20 2.84
C GLN A 169 -14.24 -0.83 2.37
N VAL A 170 -14.75 -1.63 3.30
CA VAL A 170 -15.83 -2.59 3.04
C VAL A 170 -17.18 -1.89 3.14
N LEU A 171 -17.82 -1.70 1.98
CA LEU A 171 -19.21 -1.22 1.90
C LEU A 171 -20.16 -2.42 2.00
N GLN A 172 -19.90 -3.44 1.18
CA GLN A 172 -20.58 -4.73 1.21
C GLN A 172 -19.57 -5.87 1.12
N PRO A 173 -19.42 -6.71 2.16
CA PRO A 173 -18.56 -7.89 2.09
C PRO A 173 -19.17 -8.94 1.17
N ASP A 174 -18.37 -9.92 0.78
CA ASP A 174 -18.88 -11.11 0.12
C ASP A 174 -19.73 -11.94 1.11
N ARG A 175 -20.99 -12.22 0.75
CA ARG A 175 -21.93 -12.96 1.62
C ARG A 175 -21.85 -14.49 1.43
N TYR A 176 -21.13 -14.98 0.42
CA TYR A 176 -21.14 -16.38 -0.01
C TYR A 176 -19.77 -17.05 0.11
N GLY A 177 -18.88 -16.52 0.95
CA GLY A 177 -17.61 -17.15 1.32
C GLY A 177 -16.45 -16.88 0.34
N GLY A 178 -16.65 -16.03 -0.66
CA GLY A 178 -15.61 -15.57 -1.58
C GLY A 178 -14.91 -14.30 -1.12
N GLY A 179 -14.10 -13.72 -2.01
CA GLY A 179 -13.52 -12.39 -1.87
C GLY A 179 -12.63 -12.15 -0.64
N THR A 180 -12.11 -13.21 -0.03
CA THR A 180 -11.18 -13.23 1.09
C THR A 180 -9.88 -12.53 0.71
N LEU A 181 -9.51 -11.50 1.46
CA LEU A 181 -8.26 -10.79 1.29
C LEU A 181 -7.15 -11.58 2.00
N SER A 182 -6.16 -12.04 1.25
CA SER A 182 -4.98 -12.72 1.80
C SER A 182 -3.79 -11.78 1.75
N VAL A 183 -2.99 -11.70 2.81
CA VAL A 183 -1.78 -10.86 2.86
C VAL A 183 -0.57 -11.61 3.40
N MET A 184 0.59 -11.34 2.82
CA MET A 184 1.86 -12.00 3.14
C MET A 184 2.99 -10.98 3.27
N SER A 185 3.83 -11.15 4.28
CA SER A 185 4.98 -10.27 4.52
C SER A 185 6.08 -10.48 3.47
N ALA A 186 6.50 -9.40 2.81
CA ALA A 186 7.60 -9.39 1.86
C ALA A 186 8.96 -9.71 2.53
N ALA A 187 9.13 -9.32 3.80
CA ALA A 187 10.31 -9.66 4.58
C ALA A 187 10.41 -11.18 4.81
N ARG A 188 9.31 -11.82 5.26
CA ARG A 188 9.26 -13.29 5.43
C ARG A 188 9.49 -14.04 4.11
N LEU A 189 8.97 -13.51 3.00
CA LEU A 189 9.25 -14.05 1.67
C LEU A 189 10.75 -13.95 1.32
N SER A 190 11.36 -12.79 1.60
CA SER A 190 12.78 -12.56 1.35
C SER A 190 13.68 -13.49 2.17
N GLU A 191 13.29 -13.82 3.40
CA GLU A 191 14.00 -14.79 4.26
C GLU A 191 14.01 -16.23 3.71
N ARG A 192 13.14 -16.55 2.74
CA ARG A 192 13.11 -17.87 2.06
C ARG A 192 14.04 -17.95 0.85
N LEU A 193 14.65 -16.83 0.45
CA LEU A 193 15.46 -16.76 -0.75
C LEU A 193 16.95 -16.74 -0.38
N ASP A 194 17.76 -17.42 -1.17
CA ASP A 194 19.22 -17.37 -1.02
C ASP A 194 19.78 -16.01 -1.44
N ALA A 195 20.99 -15.71 -0.95
CA ALA A 195 21.64 -14.42 -1.16
C ALA A 195 21.89 -14.09 -2.65
N ALA A 196 22.20 -15.08 -3.49
CA ALA A 196 22.44 -14.85 -4.92
C ALA A 196 21.14 -14.52 -5.67
N THR A 197 20.05 -15.18 -5.29
CA THR A 197 18.71 -14.87 -5.80
C THR A 197 18.27 -13.47 -5.39
N LEU A 198 18.41 -13.11 -4.10
CA LEU A 198 18.11 -11.76 -3.61
C LEU A 198 18.95 -10.69 -4.33
N ALA A 199 20.25 -10.91 -4.48
CA ALA A 199 21.13 -9.99 -5.18
C ALA A 199 20.72 -9.76 -6.64
N THR A 200 20.12 -10.76 -7.30
CA THR A 200 19.59 -10.63 -8.66
C THR A 200 18.26 -9.88 -8.66
N LEU A 201 17.35 -10.20 -7.74
CA LEU A 201 16.04 -9.53 -7.60
C LEU A 201 16.17 -8.04 -7.25
N MET A 202 17.27 -7.65 -6.61
CA MET A 202 17.59 -6.27 -6.24
C MET A 202 18.22 -5.44 -7.38
N ARG A 203 18.59 -6.06 -8.51
CA ARG A 203 19.12 -5.34 -9.68
C ARG A 203 17.97 -4.89 -10.60
N PRO A 204 18.16 -3.83 -11.41
CA PRO A 204 17.23 -3.41 -12.45
C PRO A 204 17.26 -4.39 -13.66
N ALA A 205 16.98 -5.66 -13.39
CA ALA A 205 17.06 -6.76 -14.35
C ALA A 205 15.67 -7.27 -14.77
N PHE A 206 14.62 -6.45 -14.57
CA PHE A 206 13.25 -6.80 -14.89
C PHE A 206 12.56 -5.64 -15.61
N ARG A 207 11.75 -6.00 -16.61
CA ARG A 207 10.77 -5.11 -17.25
C ARG A 207 9.42 -5.35 -16.61
N ILE A 208 8.75 -4.29 -16.18
CA ILE A 208 7.41 -4.32 -15.61
C ILE A 208 6.48 -3.57 -16.55
N ALA A 209 5.56 -4.29 -17.19
CA ALA A 209 4.62 -3.71 -18.16
C ALA A 209 3.52 -2.90 -17.46
N ILE A 210 3.13 -1.78 -18.07
CA ILE A 210 1.92 -1.05 -17.70
C ILE A 210 0.74 -1.82 -18.33
N PRO A 211 -0.22 -2.34 -17.54
CA PRO A 211 -1.38 -3.02 -18.10
C PRO A 211 -2.17 -2.07 -19.01
N ARG A 212 -2.76 -2.62 -20.08
CA ARG A 212 -3.42 -1.84 -21.14
C ARG A 212 -4.50 -0.92 -20.60
N GLU A 213 -5.22 -1.38 -19.58
CA GLU A 213 -6.28 -0.65 -18.89
C GLU A 213 -5.79 0.59 -18.12
N PHE A 214 -4.48 0.71 -17.89
CA PHE A 214 -3.86 1.82 -17.15
C PHE A 214 -2.90 2.68 -18.00
N VAL A 215 -2.85 2.47 -19.32
CA VAL A 215 -2.07 3.31 -20.24
C VAL A 215 -2.73 4.70 -20.32
N LYS A 216 -2.05 5.72 -19.79
CA LYS A 216 -2.52 7.12 -19.79
C LYS A 216 -2.23 7.83 -21.12
N ASP A 217 -1.10 7.51 -21.72
CA ASP A 217 -0.64 8.02 -23.02
C ASP A 217 -0.19 6.84 -23.88
N PRO A 218 -0.91 6.52 -24.98
CA PRO A 218 -0.56 5.42 -25.89
C PRO A 218 0.81 5.58 -26.56
N THR A 219 1.35 6.79 -26.61
CA THR A 219 2.66 7.11 -27.21
C THR A 219 3.81 6.97 -26.22
N ALA A 220 3.51 6.96 -24.92
CA ALA A 220 4.50 6.81 -23.88
C ALA A 220 4.97 5.36 -23.74
N ARG A 221 6.14 5.19 -23.10
CA ARG A 221 6.70 3.87 -22.81
C ARG A 221 5.73 3.05 -21.94
N ALA A 222 5.23 1.94 -22.48
CA ALA A 222 4.27 1.07 -21.81
C ALA A 222 4.89 0.11 -20.76
N TRP A 223 6.07 0.44 -20.23
CA TRP A 223 6.78 -0.37 -19.26
C TRP A 223 7.85 0.43 -18.52
N ILE A 224 8.34 -0.12 -17.42
CA ILE A 224 9.48 0.40 -16.65
C ILE A 224 10.54 -0.69 -16.44
N ARG A 225 11.81 -0.30 -16.38
CA ARG A 225 12.90 -1.17 -15.91
C ARG A 225 12.98 -1.03 -14.40
N GLY A 226 13.24 -2.10 -13.66
CA GLY A 226 13.44 -1.99 -12.23
C GLY A 226 13.75 -3.29 -11.52
N SER A 227 14.03 -3.16 -10.22
CA SER A 227 14.22 -4.26 -9.28
C SER A 227 12.87 -4.74 -8.74
N LEU A 228 12.77 -6.03 -8.39
CA LEU A 228 11.56 -6.59 -7.77
C LEU A 228 11.62 -6.53 -6.25
N VAL A 229 12.81 -6.71 -5.67
CA VAL A 229 13.04 -6.62 -4.22
C VAL A 229 13.94 -5.41 -3.95
N VAL A 230 13.68 -4.69 -2.87
CA VAL A 230 14.49 -3.56 -2.41
C VAL A 230 14.77 -3.71 -0.92
N ALA A 231 15.93 -3.20 -0.48
CA ALA A 231 16.26 -3.12 0.92
C ALA A 231 15.37 -2.09 1.64
N ASP A 232 15.04 -2.36 2.90
CA ASP A 232 14.40 -1.42 3.80
C ASP A 232 15.39 -0.35 4.31
N ALA A 233 14.91 0.54 5.18
CA ALA A 233 15.73 1.59 5.77
C ALA A 233 16.87 1.06 6.66
N GLN A 234 16.85 -0.21 7.03
CA GLN A 234 17.88 -0.91 7.80
C GLN A 234 18.84 -1.70 6.89
N GLY A 235 18.68 -1.61 5.57
CA GLY A 235 19.50 -2.32 4.60
C GLY A 235 19.14 -3.79 4.42
N LYS A 236 18.00 -4.26 4.99
CA LYS A 236 17.56 -5.65 4.86
C LYS A 236 16.60 -5.81 3.68
N PRO A 237 16.73 -6.84 2.84
CA PRO A 237 15.74 -7.14 1.80
C PRO A 237 14.37 -7.39 2.44
N GLY A 238 13.39 -6.56 2.11
CA GLY A 238 12.07 -6.64 2.76
C GLY A 238 10.98 -5.79 2.14
N LEU A 239 11.32 -5.00 1.12
CA LEU A 239 10.36 -4.28 0.29
C LEU A 239 10.24 -4.96 -1.07
N ILE A 240 9.03 -5.02 -1.62
CA ILE A 240 8.78 -5.68 -2.90
C ILE A 240 7.89 -4.84 -3.81
N ARG A 241 8.10 -4.94 -5.12
CA ARG A 241 7.14 -4.61 -6.16
C ARG A 241 6.96 -5.82 -7.05
N PHE A 242 5.76 -6.38 -7.10
CA PHE A 242 5.54 -7.62 -7.83
C PHE A 242 4.10 -7.72 -8.34
N ARG A 243 3.96 -8.18 -9.57
CA ARG A 243 2.70 -8.68 -10.13
C ARG A 243 3.09 -9.62 -11.28
N GLU A 244 2.81 -10.90 -11.10
CA GLU A 244 3.39 -11.96 -11.94
C GLU A 244 3.15 -11.76 -13.44
N ASP A 245 1.92 -11.43 -13.84
CA ASP A 245 1.52 -11.37 -15.25
C ASP A 245 2.08 -10.16 -16.03
N ILE A 246 2.81 -9.26 -15.36
CA ILE A 246 3.41 -8.08 -16.00
C ILE A 246 4.93 -7.96 -15.82
N VAL A 247 5.57 -8.95 -15.19
CA VAL A 247 7.03 -8.96 -14.99
C VAL A 247 7.70 -9.83 -16.06
N THR A 248 8.71 -9.27 -16.72
CA THR A 248 9.56 -9.98 -17.68
C THR A 248 11.02 -9.90 -17.25
N PRO A 249 11.73 -11.02 -17.04
CA PRO A 249 13.14 -11.01 -16.70
C PRO A 249 14.01 -10.60 -17.89
N LEU A 250 15.06 -9.83 -17.64
CA LEU A 250 16.04 -9.38 -18.64
C LEU A 250 17.31 -10.25 -18.57
N GLY A 251 17.17 -11.51 -18.99
CA GLY A 251 18.27 -12.47 -19.12
C GLY A 251 18.17 -13.71 -18.23
N PRO A 252 19.06 -14.71 -18.40
CA PRO A 252 18.94 -16.02 -17.75
C PRO A 252 19.00 -15.97 -16.22
N ALA A 253 19.87 -15.13 -15.65
CA ALA A 253 19.98 -14.98 -14.21
C ALA A 253 18.69 -14.39 -13.59
N ALA A 254 18.14 -13.35 -14.23
CA ALA A 254 16.88 -12.74 -13.82
C ALA A 254 15.70 -13.73 -13.93
N ALA A 255 15.67 -14.56 -14.98
CA ALA A 255 14.64 -15.58 -15.16
C ALA A 255 14.71 -16.64 -14.06
N ALA A 256 15.91 -17.15 -13.75
CA ALA A 256 16.10 -18.09 -12.65
C ALA A 256 15.71 -17.50 -11.28
N ALA A 257 16.05 -16.23 -11.04
CA ALA A 257 15.69 -15.54 -9.81
C ALA A 257 14.17 -15.32 -9.67
N LEU A 258 13.49 -14.97 -10.77
CA LEU A 258 12.03 -14.84 -10.80
C LEU A 258 11.33 -16.16 -10.52
N GLU A 259 11.79 -17.27 -11.10
CA GLU A 259 11.21 -18.59 -10.84
C GLU A 259 11.43 -19.05 -9.39
N ARG A 260 12.58 -18.73 -8.79
CA ARG A 260 12.80 -18.96 -7.36
C ARG A 260 11.88 -18.12 -6.48
N LEU A 261 11.69 -16.83 -6.81
CA LEU A 261 10.72 -15.97 -6.12
C LEU A 261 9.31 -16.55 -6.18
N LYS A 262 8.86 -16.98 -7.37
CA LYS A 262 7.53 -17.60 -7.56
C LYS A 262 7.39 -18.92 -6.81
N THR A 263 8.46 -19.70 -6.73
CA THR A 263 8.46 -20.96 -5.98
C THR A 263 8.36 -20.71 -4.48
N ALA A 264 9.21 -19.84 -3.94
CA ALA A 264 9.16 -19.45 -2.53
C ALA A 264 7.81 -18.84 -2.15
N LEU A 265 7.21 -18.04 -3.02
CA LEU A 265 5.88 -17.47 -2.82
C LEU A 265 4.78 -18.54 -2.70
N ARG A 266 4.79 -19.54 -3.59
CA ARG A 266 3.84 -20.67 -3.55
C ARG A 266 4.03 -21.53 -2.30
N GLU A 267 5.27 -21.87 -1.97
CA GLU A 267 5.61 -22.65 -0.78
C GLU A 267 5.22 -21.93 0.51
N LEU A 268 5.47 -20.62 0.58
CA LEU A 268 5.13 -19.81 1.73
C LEU A 268 3.61 -19.62 1.84
N ALA A 269 2.90 -19.45 0.71
CA ALA A 269 1.44 -19.35 0.70
C ALA A 269 0.75 -20.65 1.17
N ALA A 270 1.36 -21.80 0.91
CA ALA A 270 0.86 -23.10 1.38
C ALA A 270 1.05 -23.34 2.90
N GLN A 271 1.82 -22.50 3.59
CA GLN A 271 2.06 -22.61 5.03
C GLN A 271 0.96 -21.87 5.82
N PRO A 272 0.18 -22.55 6.69
CA PRO A 272 -0.99 -21.97 7.35
C PRO A 272 -0.76 -20.69 8.18
N GLN A 273 0.46 -20.45 8.63
CA GLN A 273 0.81 -19.33 9.53
C GLN A 273 1.63 -18.22 8.84
N SER A 274 1.93 -18.41 7.57
CA SER A 274 2.73 -17.47 6.78
C SER A 274 1.89 -16.42 6.07
N THR A 275 0.58 -16.66 6.00
CA THR A 275 -0.41 -15.80 5.35
C THR A 275 -1.53 -15.46 6.33
N LEU A 276 -1.96 -14.20 6.31
CA LEU A 276 -3.18 -13.74 6.96
C LEU A 276 -4.33 -13.82 5.97
N HIS A 277 -5.37 -14.58 6.29
CA HIS A 277 -6.61 -14.63 5.50
C HIS A 277 -7.71 -13.85 6.22
N LEU A 278 -8.19 -12.78 5.59
CA LEU A 278 -9.20 -11.88 6.12
C LEU A 278 -10.50 -12.06 5.34
N SER A 279 -11.40 -12.87 5.91
CA SER A 279 -12.72 -13.18 5.37
C SER A 279 -13.73 -12.06 5.65
N ALA A 280 -14.98 -12.22 5.18
CA ALA A 280 -16.09 -11.34 5.54
C ALA A 280 -16.36 -11.24 7.06
N LYS A 281 -15.97 -12.26 7.84
CA LYS A 281 -16.07 -12.22 9.31
C LYS A 281 -15.01 -11.29 9.92
N ASP A 282 -13.82 -11.25 9.32
CA ASP A 282 -12.69 -10.44 9.78
C ASP A 282 -12.80 -9.01 9.28
N LEU A 283 -13.36 -8.81 8.09
CA LEU A 283 -13.60 -7.53 7.43
C LEU A 283 -15.09 -7.38 7.06
N PRO A 284 -16.00 -7.26 8.04
CA PRO A 284 -17.40 -6.97 7.77
C PRO A 284 -17.57 -5.55 7.20
N ALA A 285 -18.78 -5.23 6.73
CA ALA A 285 -19.15 -3.86 6.38
C ALA A 285 -18.73 -2.87 7.49
N ARG A 286 -18.32 -1.66 7.09
CA ARG A 286 -17.74 -0.63 7.98
C ARG A 286 -16.35 -0.95 8.51
N SER A 287 -15.65 -1.89 7.89
CA SER A 287 -14.21 -2.08 8.10
C SER A 287 -13.40 -1.30 7.06
N VAL A 288 -12.28 -0.73 7.48
CA VAL A 288 -11.24 -0.20 6.58
C VAL A 288 -9.95 -0.93 6.89
N ILE A 289 -9.36 -1.58 5.89
CA ILE A 289 -8.01 -2.18 6.01
C ILE A 289 -7.03 -1.28 5.27
N LEU A 290 -5.94 -0.88 5.93
CA LEU A 290 -4.86 -0.07 5.40
C LEU A 290 -3.60 -0.93 5.36
N ILE A 291 -2.86 -0.89 4.25
CA ILE A 291 -1.70 -1.76 4.01
C ILE A 291 -0.55 -0.93 3.41
N ASP A 292 0.65 -1.10 3.96
CA ASP A 292 1.93 -0.72 3.34
C ASP A 292 2.21 -1.71 2.20
N ASN A 293 1.90 -1.25 1.01
CA ASN A 293 1.97 -1.94 -0.26
C ASN A 293 3.39 -2.40 -0.63
N ARG A 294 4.42 -1.88 0.02
CA ARG A 294 5.81 -2.28 -0.20
C ARG A 294 6.21 -3.45 0.68
N ARG A 295 5.62 -3.54 1.87
CA ARG A 295 5.95 -4.55 2.90
C ARG A 295 5.05 -5.79 2.83
N TRP A 296 3.92 -5.68 2.16
CA TRP A 296 2.91 -6.72 2.09
C TRP A 296 2.48 -7.00 0.66
N LEU A 297 2.60 -8.26 0.24
CA LEU A 297 1.86 -8.77 -0.91
C LEU A 297 0.41 -9.04 -0.50
N HIS A 298 -0.51 -8.92 -1.44
CA HIS A 298 -1.90 -9.28 -1.23
C HIS A 298 -2.46 -10.09 -2.41
N ALA A 299 -3.45 -10.90 -2.10
CA ALA A 299 -4.22 -11.70 -3.05
C ALA A 299 -5.69 -11.71 -2.64
N ARG A 300 -6.55 -12.10 -3.56
CA ARG A 300 -7.98 -12.30 -3.34
C ARG A 300 -8.36 -13.64 -3.95
N ASN A 301 -9.07 -14.50 -3.23
CA ASN A 301 -9.70 -15.64 -3.89
C ASN A 301 -10.89 -15.18 -4.76
N GLU A 302 -11.56 -16.11 -5.42
CA GLU A 302 -12.72 -15.84 -6.23
C GLU A 302 -13.79 -15.11 -5.42
N VAL A 303 -14.42 -14.09 -6.02
CA VAL A 303 -15.61 -13.46 -5.48
C VAL A 303 -16.80 -14.33 -5.84
N THR A 304 -17.63 -14.65 -4.86
CA THR A 304 -18.84 -15.46 -5.08
C THR A 304 -20.11 -14.63 -4.94
N ASP A 305 -20.00 -13.38 -4.45
CA ASP A 305 -21.09 -12.40 -4.36
C ASP A 305 -20.97 -11.29 -5.41
N PRO A 306 -21.87 -11.21 -6.42
CA PRO A 306 -21.84 -10.15 -7.42
C PRO A 306 -22.07 -8.74 -6.82
N ASP A 307 -22.70 -8.66 -5.65
CA ASP A 307 -22.95 -7.39 -4.96
C ASP A 307 -21.79 -6.98 -4.03
N ARG A 308 -20.69 -7.75 -3.99
CA ARG A 308 -19.52 -7.41 -3.16
C ARG A 308 -19.00 -6.04 -3.60
N HIS A 309 -18.86 -5.12 -2.64
CA HIS A 309 -18.46 -3.75 -2.92
C HIS A 309 -17.46 -3.25 -1.89
N LEU A 310 -16.25 -2.97 -2.34
CA LEU A 310 -15.25 -2.22 -1.58
C LEU A 310 -14.96 -0.88 -2.24
N ARG A 311 -14.43 0.07 -1.48
CA ARG A 311 -13.83 1.29 -2.01
C ARG A 311 -12.34 1.33 -1.73
N ARG A 312 -11.56 1.59 -2.77
CA ARG A 312 -10.10 1.63 -2.73
C ARG A 312 -9.60 3.07 -2.87
N VAL A 313 -8.50 3.36 -2.16
CA VAL A 313 -7.67 4.55 -2.36
C VAL A 313 -6.21 4.16 -2.21
N ARG A 314 -5.33 4.82 -2.96
CA ARG A 314 -3.87 4.66 -2.91
C ARG A 314 -3.24 6.02 -2.65
N TRP A 315 -2.27 6.09 -1.74
CA TRP A 315 -1.61 7.35 -1.42
C TRP A 315 -0.14 7.15 -1.05
N ASP A 316 0.52 8.28 -0.76
CA ASP A 316 1.93 8.32 -0.40
C ASP A 316 2.84 7.71 -1.50
N ALA A 317 2.58 8.07 -2.76
CA ALA A 317 3.41 7.64 -3.87
C ALA A 317 4.82 8.25 -3.76
N ALA A 318 5.81 7.39 -3.53
CA ALA A 318 7.21 7.77 -3.41
C ALA A 318 8.11 6.68 -4.04
N PRO A 319 9.35 7.01 -4.41
CA PRO A 319 10.30 5.99 -4.81
C PRO A 319 10.56 5.00 -3.66
N PHE A 320 11.10 3.84 -3.99
CA PHE A 320 11.65 2.95 -2.96
C PHE A 320 12.90 3.61 -2.36
N PRO A 321 13.22 3.36 -1.07
CA PRO A 321 14.46 3.84 -0.48
C PRO A 321 15.68 3.45 -1.31
N GLY A 322 16.58 4.41 -1.57
CA GLY A 322 17.81 4.19 -2.33
C GLY A 322 17.64 4.07 -3.85
N LEU A 323 16.43 4.19 -4.38
CA LEU A 323 16.18 4.29 -5.83
C LEU A 323 15.73 5.73 -6.14
N GLU A 324 16.66 6.61 -6.51
CA GLU A 324 16.33 7.95 -7.02
C GLU A 324 15.83 7.89 -8.48
N GLU A 325 15.24 8.99 -8.96
CA GLU A 325 14.87 9.17 -10.38
C GLU A 325 16.16 9.16 -11.22
N GLY A 326 16.56 8.00 -11.76
CA GLY A 326 17.89 7.90 -12.38
C GLY A 326 18.16 6.85 -13.45
N ASP A 327 17.25 5.92 -13.76
CA ASP A 327 17.51 4.88 -14.78
C ASP A 327 16.58 5.00 -16.01
N THR A 328 16.32 6.23 -16.48
CA THR A 328 15.54 6.45 -17.71
C THR A 328 16.34 6.93 -18.91
N GLU A 329 17.61 7.30 -18.74
CA GLU A 329 18.48 7.73 -19.83
C GLU A 329 19.83 7.00 -19.69
N GLU A 330 20.28 6.36 -20.77
CA GLU A 330 21.54 5.60 -20.93
C GLU A 330 21.48 4.07 -20.71
N GLU A 331 21.08 3.34 -21.76
CA GLU A 331 21.85 2.21 -22.34
C GLU A 331 21.10 1.67 -23.58
N GLU A 332 21.05 2.45 -24.65
CA GLU A 332 20.69 1.94 -25.98
C GLU A 332 21.63 2.51 -27.06
N THR A 333 22.91 2.64 -26.71
CA THR A 333 23.99 3.07 -27.62
C THR A 333 25.23 2.19 -27.50
N LEU A 334 25.06 0.86 -27.46
CA LEU A 334 26.16 -0.08 -27.71
C LEU A 334 25.61 -1.43 -28.24
N ALA A 335 24.96 -1.38 -29.39
CA ALA A 335 24.81 -2.52 -30.30
C ALA A 335 24.38 -1.99 -31.69
N ALA A 336 25.29 -1.31 -32.37
CA ALA A 336 25.22 -1.05 -33.81
C ALA A 336 26.53 -1.53 -34.45
#